data_AF-A0A9D7ACP9-F1
#
_entry.id   AF-A0A9D7ACP9-F1
#
_cell.length_a   1.000
_cell.length_b   1.000
_cell.length_c   1.000
_cell.angle_alpha   90.00
_cell.angle_beta   90.00
_cell.angle_gamma   90.00
#
_symmetry.space_group_name_H-M   'P 1'
#
loop_
_entity.id
_entity.type
_entity.pdbx_description
1 polymer ?
#
loop_
_entity_poly.entity_id
_entity_poly.type
_entity_poly.pdbx_seq_one_letter_code
_entity_poly.pdbx_strand_id
1 'polypeptide(L)' 'MTVMQYNQDIVIVDVGVLFPEENQPGVDLILPDFEYLRDKWQKVKAIILTHAHEDH' A
#
# COMPACT_ATOMS: atom_id res chain seq x y z
N MET A 1 -0.13 -4.06 0.68
CA MET A 1 0.54 -3.36 -0.45
C MET A 1 1.69 -4.18 -1.01
N THR A 2 1.63 -4.49 -2.30
CA THR A 2 2.73 -5.10 -3.06
C THR A 2 3.16 -4.19 -4.21
N VAL A 3 4.46 -3.99 -4.40
CA VAL A 3 4.99 -3.15 -5.47
C VAL A 3 5.80 -3.98 -6.45
N MET A 4 5.40 -3.95 -7.72
CA MET A 4 6.12 -4.58 -8.82
C MET A 4 6.78 -3.50 -9.67
N GLN A 5 8.09 -3.59 -9.86
CA GLN A 5 8.85 -2.65 -10.70
C GLN A 5 9.55 -3.40 -11.82
N TYR A 6 9.42 -2.88 -13.05
CA TYR A 6 10.22 -3.30 -14.20
C TYR A 6 10.73 -2.05 -14.94
N ASN A 7 12.04 -1.92 -15.09
CA ASN A 7 12.68 -0.71 -15.59
C ASN A 7 12.24 0.55 -14.81
N GLN A 8 11.59 1.49 -15.50
CA GLN A 8 11.10 2.75 -14.93
C GLN A 8 9.61 2.70 -14.58
N ASP A 9 8.92 1.59 -14.80
CA ASP A 9 7.49 1.48 -14.58
C ASP A 9 7.19 0.69 -13.31
N ILE A 10 6.22 1.19 -12.56
CA ILE A 10 5.76 0.60 -11.30
C ILE A 10 4.27 0.28 -11.41
N VAL A 11 3.90 -0.91 -10.96
CA VAL A 11 2.51 -1.31 -10.70
C VAL A 11 2.38 -1.65 -9.23
N ILE A 12 1.35 -1.12 -8.59
CA ILE A 12 1.00 -1.44 -7.21
C ILE A 12 -0.17 -2.41 -7.24
N VAL A 13 -0.07 -3.49 -6.49
CA VAL A 13 -1.17 -4.43 -6.24
C VAL A 13 -1.58 -4.27 -4.79
N ASP A 14 -2.82 -3.85 -4.57
CA ASP A 14 -3.43 -3.65 -3.25
C ASP A 14 -2.75 -2.53 -2.41
N VAL A 15 -3.52 -1.80 -1.63
CA VAL A 15 -3.07 -0.73 -0.71
C VAL A 15 -3.88 -0.69 0.59
N GLY A 16 -4.32 -1.85 1.05
CA GLY A 16 -5.12 -1.98 2.26
C GLY A 16 -4.42 -1.62 3.55
N VAL A 17 -5.23 -1.58 4.61
CA VAL A 17 -4.85 -1.21 5.97
C VAL A 17 -4.74 -2.44 6.87
N LEU A 18 -3.98 -2.34 7.95
CA LEU A 18 -4.05 -3.33 9.04
C LEU A 18 -4.86 -2.76 10.20
N PHE A 19 -5.58 -3.65 10.89
CA PHE A 19 -6.25 -3.32 12.14
C PHE A 19 -5.27 -3.50 13.31
N PRO A 20 -5.31 -2.61 14.31
CA PRO A 20 -4.45 -2.70 15.48
C PRO A 20 -4.82 -3.88 16.38
N GLU A 21 -3.83 -4.39 17.12
CA GLU A 21 -4.02 -5.41 18.14
C GLU A 21 -4.46 -4.81 19.49
N GLU A 22 -4.91 -5.63 20.42
CA GLU A 22 -5.35 -5.19 21.77
C GLU A 22 -4.25 -4.44 22.56
N ASN A 23 -2.98 -4.69 22.24
CA ASN A 23 -1.82 -4.03 22.87
C ASN A 23 -1.45 -2.67 22.25
N GLN A 24 -2.23 -2.19 21.27
CA GLN A 24 -2.03 -0.91 20.57
C GLN A 24 -3.21 0.06 20.84
N PRO A 25 -3.42 0.50 22.09
CA PRO A 25 -4.57 1.32 22.45
C PRO A 25 -4.54 2.70 21.79
N GLY A 26 -5.69 3.14 21.26
CA GLY A 26 -5.87 4.45 20.64
C GLY A 26 -5.41 4.55 19.19
N VAL A 27 -4.91 3.46 18.59
CA VAL A 27 -4.70 3.36 17.14
C VAL A 27 -6.02 2.94 16.51
N ASP A 28 -6.39 3.56 15.38
CA ASP A 28 -7.58 3.17 14.61
C ASP A 28 -7.21 2.22 13.46
N LEU A 29 -6.19 2.57 12.68
CA LEU A 29 -5.71 1.83 11.50
C LEU A 29 -4.19 1.98 11.36
N ILE A 30 -3.56 1.00 10.74
CA ILE A 30 -2.13 0.99 10.41
C ILE A 30 -2.00 0.99 8.89
N LEU A 31 -1.28 1.99 8.35
CA LEU A 31 -1.06 2.16 6.91
C LEU A 31 0.30 1.61 6.48
N PRO A 32 0.45 1.19 5.20
CA PRO A 32 1.75 0.85 4.64
C PRO A 32 2.67 2.09 4.57
N ASP A 33 3.98 1.86 4.63
CA ASP A 33 4.97 2.91 4.42
C ASP A 33 5.14 3.22 2.93
N PHE A 34 4.96 4.50 2.57
CA PHE A 34 5.10 5.00 1.20
C PHE A 34 6.48 5.58 0.90
N GLU A 35 7.45 5.51 1.81
CA GLU A 35 8.79 6.11 1.63
C GLU A 35 9.44 5.64 0.32
N TYR A 36 9.35 4.35 -0.01
CA TYR A 36 9.89 3.80 -1.25
C TYR A 36 9.31 4.47 -2.51
N LEU A 37 8.07 4.95 -2.47
CA LEU A 37 7.37 5.57 -3.61
C LEU A 37 7.52 7.10 -3.66
N ARG A 38 8.06 7.73 -2.60
CA ARG A 38 8.08 9.21 -2.45
C ARG A 38 8.69 9.94 -3.66
N ASP A 39 9.79 9.44 -4.19
CA ASP A 39 10.49 9.99 -5.37
C ASP A 39 10.14 9.28 -6.70
N LYS A 40 9.21 8.30 -6.66
CA LYS A 40 8.86 7.43 -7.79
C LYS A 40 7.38 7.55 -8.19
N TRP A 41 6.61 8.46 -7.62
CA TRP A 41 5.18 8.62 -7.95
C TRP A 41 4.90 8.75 -9.46
N GLN A 42 5.75 9.47 -10.20
CA GLN A 42 5.62 9.63 -11.66
C GLN A 42 5.86 8.33 -12.47
N LYS A 43 6.45 7.31 -11.82
CA LYS A 43 6.72 5.99 -12.40
C LYS A 43 5.56 5.01 -12.20
N VAL A 44 4.61 5.30 -11.31
CA VAL A 44 3.44 4.45 -11.06
C VAL A 44 2.48 4.54 -12.25
N LYS A 45 2.22 3.41 -12.89
CA LYS A 45 1.35 3.31 -14.08
C LYS A 45 -0.06 2.86 -13.75
N ALA A 46 -0.20 2.04 -12.71
CA ALA A 46 -1.49 1.52 -12.28
C ALA A 46 -1.47 1.11 -10.80
N ILE A 47 -2.66 1.13 -10.22
CA ILE A 47 -2.99 0.45 -8.96
C ILE A 47 -4.04 -0.59 -9.32
N ILE A 48 -3.78 -1.84 -8.96
CA ILE A 48 -4.69 -2.97 -9.16
C ILE A 48 -5.28 -3.32 -7.79
N LEU A 49 -6.60 -3.28 -7.67
CA LEU A 49 -7.33 -3.70 -6.49
C LEU A 49 -7.89 -5.10 -6.75
N THR A 50 -7.48 -6.07 -5.94
CA THR A 50 -7.90 -7.47 -6.13
C THR A 50 -9.37 -7.69 -5.75
N HIS A 51 -9.80 -7.07 -4.66
CA HIS A 51 -11.19 -6.99 -4.20
C HIS A 51 -11.36 -5.84 -3.19
N ALA A 52 -12.54 -5.73 -2.57
CA ALA A 52 -12.93 -4.56 -1.78
C ALA A 52 -13.01 -4.82 -0.26
N HIS A 53 -12.17 -5.71 0.29
CA HIS A 53 -11.93 -5.73 1.72
C HIS A 53 -10.93 -4.64 2.11
N GLU A 54 -11.05 -4.11 3.33
CA GLU A 54 -10.26 -2.97 3.80
C GLU A 54 -8.76 -3.26 3.92
N ASP A 55 -8.38 -4.52 4.11
CA ASP A 55 -6.99 -4.99 4.18
C ASP A 55 -6.36 -5.27 2.81
N HIS A 56 -7.10 -4.99 1.73
CA HIS A 56 -6.66 -5.09 0.35
C HIS A 56 -6.47 -3.71 -0.31
#